data_AF-A0A4Y5Z4K7-F1
#
_entry.id   AF-A0A4Y5Z4K7-F1
#
_cell.length_a   1.000
_cell.length_b   1.000
_cell.length_c   1.000
_cell.angle_alpha   90.00
_cell.angle_beta   90.00
_cell.angle_gamma   90.00
#
_symmetry.space_group_name_H-M   'P 1'
#
loop_
_entity.id
_entity.type
_entity.pdbx_description
1 polymer ?
#
loop_
_entity_poly.entity_id
_entity_poly.type
_entity_poly.pdbx_seq_one_letter_code
_entity_poly.pdbx_strand_id
1 'polypeptide(L)'
;MSYETRMVLRLAAPGVLVFVAGIILAVAMDALGSLPVAMGGQPFLPGVGDDLALGTGVVALLVYAGRMLRYWRWTRGDTDICFVCSCLLGQERHGRFGTYRKCLGCGKKHAVGRL
;
A
#
# COMPACT_ATOMS: atom_id res chain seq x y z
N MET A 1 7.61 -13.62 15.79
CA MET A 1 6.54 -12.94 15.02
C MET A 1 5.42 -13.91 14.74
N SER A 2 4.21 -13.65 15.23
CA SER A 2 3.03 -14.47 14.94
C SER A 2 2.62 -14.33 13.47
N TYR A 3 1.81 -15.26 12.96
CA TYR A 3 1.27 -15.19 11.60
C TYR A 3 0.40 -13.94 11.39
N GLU A 4 -0.30 -13.52 12.44
CA GLU A 4 -1.12 -12.30 12.44
C GLU A 4 -0.26 -11.04 12.30
N THR A 5 0.87 -10.94 13.01
CA THR A 5 1.78 -9.80 12.84
C THR A 5 2.30 -9.71 11.40
N ARG A 6 2.63 -10.86 10.79
CA ARG A 6 3.07 -10.90 9.38
C ARG A 6 1.96 -10.50 8.42
N MET A 7 0.72 -10.88 8.72
CA MET A 7 -0.45 -10.50 7.94
C MET A 7 -0.65 -8.98 7.97
N VAL A 8 -0.70 -8.38 9.16
CA VAL A 8 -0.89 -6.93 9.34
C VAL A 8 0.24 -6.16 8.67
N LEU A 9 1.48 -6.61 8.83
CA LEU A 9 2.65 -5.96 8.22
C LEU A 9 2.60 -5.99 6.69
N ARG A 10 2.23 -7.13 6.07
CA ARG A 10 2.08 -7.22 4.61
C ARG A 10 0.86 -6.46 4.08
N LEU A 11 -0.16 -6.30 4.92
CA LEU A 11 -1.36 -5.55 4.57
C LEU A 11 -1.11 -4.03 4.60
N ALA A 12 -0.34 -3.56 5.59
CA ALA A 12 0.07 -2.16 5.75
C ALA A 12 1.22 -1.74 4.80
N ALA A 13 2.10 -2.69 4.45
CA ALA A 13 3.27 -2.46 3.58
C ALA A 13 3.00 -1.59 2.33
N PRO A 14 1.98 -1.86 1.49
CA PRO A 14 1.73 -1.03 0.31
C PRO A 14 1.30 0.40 0.66
N GLY A 15 0.53 0.61 1.72
CA GLY A 15 0.10 1.96 2.14
C GLY A 15 1.28 2.77 2.66
N VAL A 16 2.13 2.16 3.49
CA VAL A 16 3.37 2.79 3.98
C VAL A 16 4.33 3.10 2.84
N LEU A 17 4.48 2.19 1.86
CA LEU A 17 5.31 2.42 0.68
C LEU A 17 4.85 3.63 -0.14
N VAL A 18 3.55 3.74 -0.40
CA VAL A 18 2.98 4.88 -1.14
C VAL A 18 3.21 6.18 -0.38
N PHE A 19 2.99 6.16 0.94
CA PHE A 19 3.20 7.34 1.79
C PHE A 19 4.67 7.80 1.81
N VAL A 20 5.60 6.88 2.05
CA VAL A 20 7.04 7.17 2.05
C VAL A 20 7.52 7.64 0.67
N ALA A 21 7.08 7.00 -0.40
CA ALA A 21 7.41 7.42 -1.77
C ALA A 21 6.86 8.82 -2.08
N GLY A 22 5.65 9.14 -1.62
CA GLY A 22 5.05 10.46 -1.74
C GLY A 22 5.85 11.56 -1.04
N ILE A 23 6.27 11.30 0.22
CA ILE A 23 7.11 12.24 0.98
C ILE A 23 8.44 12.47 0.26
N ILE A 24 9.12 11.41 -0.17
CA ILE A 24 10.40 11.53 -0.88
C ILE A 24 10.25 12.37 -2.15
N LEU A 25 9.18 12.13 -2.91
CA LEU A 25 8.90 12.88 -4.13
C LEU A 25 8.61 14.36 -3.83
N ALA A 26 7.80 14.65 -2.80
CA ALA A 26 7.48 16.01 -2.40
C ALA A 26 8.74 16.79 -1.99
N VAL A 27 9.59 16.18 -1.15
CA VAL A 27 10.87 16.77 -0.72
C VAL A 27 11.81 16.97 -1.91
N ALA A 28 11.88 16.01 -2.84
CA ALA A 28 12.73 16.13 -4.02
C ALA A 28 12.27 17.27 -4.95
N MET A 29 10.96 17.45 -5.12
CA MET A 29 10.39 18.51 -5.95
C MET A 29 10.56 19.89 -5.30
N ASP A 30 10.44 19.99 -3.98
CA ASP A 30 10.69 21.23 -3.25
C ASP A 30 12.19 21.63 -3.28
N ALA A 31 13.09 20.64 -3.13
CA ALA A 31 14.52 20.84 -3.28
C ALA A 31 14.90 21.31 -4.69
N LEU A 32 14.30 20.73 -5.74
CA LEU A 32 14.52 21.15 -7.13
C LEU A 32 13.91 22.54 -7.43
N GLY A 33 12.75 22.85 -6.86
CA GLY A 33 12.03 24.11 -7.06
C GLY A 33 12.68 25.31 -6.35
N SER A 34 13.43 25.08 -5.28
CA SER A 34 14.13 26.11 -4.51
C SER A 34 15.53 26.46 -5.04
N LEU A 35 16.14 25.62 -5.88
CA LEU A 35 17.42 25.91 -6.57
C LEU A 35 17.45 27.25 -7.33
N PRO A 36 16.45 27.60 -8.18
CA PRO A 36 16.46 28.88 -8.88
C PRO A 36 16.35 30.08 -7.93
N VAL A 37 15.66 29.93 -6.79
CA VAL A 37 15.55 30.97 -5.75
C VAL A 37 16.90 31.19 -5.05
N ALA A 38 17.64 30.11 -4.77
CA ALA A 38 18.99 30.19 -4.22
C ALA A 38 20.01 30.84 -5.18
N MET A 39 19.75 30.82 -6.49
CA MET A 39 20.54 31.52 -7.51
C MET A 39 20.00 32.92 -7.86
N GLY A 40 19.06 33.47 -7.08
CA GLY A 40 18.53 34.83 -7.25
C GLY A 40 17.41 34.96 -8.30
N GLY A 41 16.88 33.84 -8.80
CA GLY A 41 15.74 33.78 -9.71
C GLY A 41 14.39 33.69 -8.99
N GLN A 42 13.31 33.72 -9.77
CA GLN A 42 11.95 33.47 -9.29
C GLN A 42 11.67 31.95 -9.22
N PRO A 43 10.83 31.49 -8.28
CA PRO A 43 10.42 30.09 -8.22
C PRO A 43 9.68 29.70 -9.51
N PHE A 44 10.06 28.58 -10.11
CA PHE A 44 9.47 28.12 -11.38
C PHE A 44 7.99 27.73 -11.22
N LEU A 45 7.63 27.12 -10.07
CA LEU A 45 6.25 26.96 -9.61
C LEU A 45 6.18 27.07 -8.07
N PRO A 46 5.58 28.14 -7.51
CA PRO A 46 5.35 28.23 -6.07
C PRO A 46 4.28 27.22 -5.62
N GLY A 47 4.51 26.52 -4.49
CA GLY A 47 3.50 25.67 -3.84
C GLY A 47 3.37 24.22 -4.34
N VAL A 48 4.09 23.84 -5.40
CA VAL A 48 3.98 22.48 -5.98
C VAL A 48 4.38 21.38 -4.99
N GLY A 49 5.34 21.64 -4.09
CA GLY A 49 5.71 20.71 -3.03
C GLY A 49 4.56 20.41 -2.07
N ASP A 50 3.83 21.44 -1.62
CA ASP A 50 2.69 21.32 -0.71
C ASP A 50 1.49 20.64 -1.38
N ASP A 51 1.18 21.00 -2.63
CA ASP A 51 0.09 20.37 -3.38
C ASP A 51 0.38 18.88 -3.67
N LEU A 52 1.64 18.53 -3.97
CA LEU A 52 2.08 17.15 -4.11
C LEU A 52 2.02 16.39 -2.78
N ALA A 53 2.44 17.01 -1.68
CA ALA A 53 2.35 16.41 -0.35
C ALA A 53 0.89 16.11 0.03
N LEU A 54 -0.02 17.06 -0.20
CA LEU A 54 -1.46 16.89 0.00
C LEU A 54 -2.03 15.80 -0.89
N GLY A 55 -1.76 15.85 -2.20
CA GLY A 55 -2.25 14.88 -3.17
C GLY A 55 -1.79 13.46 -2.87
N THR A 56 -0.49 13.27 -2.59
CA THR A 56 0.07 11.96 -2.24
C THR A 56 -0.44 11.47 -0.88
N GLY A 57 -0.65 12.37 0.08
CA GLY A 57 -1.27 12.05 1.37
C GLY A 57 -2.70 11.51 1.23
N VAL A 58 -3.54 12.16 0.41
CA VAL A 58 -4.91 11.70 0.13
C VAL A 58 -4.90 10.32 -0.53
N VAL A 59 -4.04 10.10 -1.52
CA VAL A 59 -3.92 8.78 -2.18
C VAL A 59 -3.46 7.71 -1.19
N ALA A 60 -2.48 8.01 -0.34
CA ALA A 60 -2.02 7.08 0.69
C ALA A 60 -3.14 6.71 1.68
N LEU A 61 -3.94 7.70 2.10
CA LEU A 61 -5.11 7.49 2.96
C LEU A 61 -6.16 6.60 2.31
N LEU A 62 -6.49 6.83 1.03
CA LEU A 62 -7.46 6.00 0.31
C LEU A 62 -6.96 4.55 0.16
N VAL A 63 -5.68 4.37 -0.15
CA VAL A 63 -5.07 3.04 -0.21
C VAL A 63 -5.11 2.36 1.16
N TYR A 64 -4.77 3.08 2.23
CA TYR A 64 -4.81 2.55 3.59
C TYR A 64 -6.24 2.18 4.02
N ALA A 65 -7.21 3.05 3.79
CA ALA A 65 -8.63 2.81 4.08
C ALA A 65 -9.15 1.55 3.38
N GLY A 66 -8.83 1.36 2.09
CA GLY A 66 -9.19 0.15 1.35
C GLY A 66 -8.59 -1.13 1.94
N ARG A 67 -7.37 -1.06 2.51
CA ARG A 67 -6.73 -2.18 3.19
C ARG A 67 -7.34 -2.44 4.57
N MET A 68 -7.67 -1.39 5.30
CA MET A 68 -8.34 -1.49 6.61
C MET A 68 -9.75 -2.06 6.49
N LEU A 69 -10.49 -1.69 5.44
CA LEU A 69 -11.78 -2.31 5.12
C LEU A 69 -11.65 -3.81 4.87
N ARG A 70 -10.59 -4.24 4.18
CA ARG A 70 -10.29 -5.67 3.99
C ARG A 70 -10.01 -6.38 5.32
N TYR A 71 -9.22 -5.76 6.19
CA TYR A 71 -8.97 -6.31 7.53
C TYR A 71 -10.27 -6.44 8.33
N TRP A 72 -11.11 -5.43 8.29
CA TRP A 72 -12.39 -5.42 9.00
C TRP A 72 -13.39 -6.45 8.46
N ARG A 73 -13.43 -6.67 7.14
CA ARG A 73 -14.21 -7.77 6.55
C ARG A 73 -13.68 -9.14 7.00
N TRP A 74 -12.37 -9.29 7.15
CA TRP A 74 -11.77 -10.51 7.68
C TRP A 74 -12.16 -10.76 9.14
N THR A 75 -12.15 -9.73 9.99
CA THR A 75 -12.59 -9.87 11.39
C THR A 75 -14.06 -10.24 11.52
N ARG A 76 -14.88 -9.93 10.49
CA ARG A 76 -16.31 -10.31 10.42
C ARG A 76 -16.54 -11.70 9.82
N GLY A 77 -15.51 -12.37 9.30
CA GLY A 77 -15.64 -13.65 8.61
C GLY A 77 -16.14 -13.56 7.16
N ASP A 78 -16.22 -12.36 6.59
CA ASP A 78 -16.76 -12.07 5.24
C ASP A 78 -15.71 -12.23 4.12
N THR A 79 -14.64 -12.97 4.37
CA THR A 79 -13.50 -13.12 3.43
C THR A 79 -12.93 -14.52 3.47
N ASP A 80 -12.35 -14.94 2.35
CA ASP A 80 -11.61 -16.20 2.30
C ASP A 80 -10.43 -16.21 3.27
N ILE A 81 -10.36 -17.27 4.07
CA ILE A 81 -9.33 -17.51 5.06
C ILE A 81 -8.46 -18.71 4.69
N CYS A 82 -7.22 -18.72 5.18
CA CYS A 82 -6.32 -19.83 4.96
C CYS A 82 -6.70 -21.00 5.87
N PHE A 83 -6.93 -22.18 5.32
CA PHE A 83 -7.26 -23.39 6.10
C PHE A 83 -6.18 -23.78 7.13
N VAL A 84 -4.92 -23.35 6.94
CA VAL A 84 -3.79 -23.69 7.83
C VAL A 84 -3.65 -22.70 8.98
N CYS A 85 -3.78 -21.40 8.69
CA CYS A 85 -3.38 -20.35 9.63
C CYS A 85 -4.45 -19.28 9.87
N SER A 86 -5.68 -19.50 9.37
CA SER A 86 -6.87 -18.63 9.47
C SER A 86 -6.68 -17.17 9.02
N CYS A 87 -5.50 -16.81 8.53
CA CYS A 87 -5.18 -15.46 8.07
C CYS A 87 -5.83 -15.15 6.72
N LEU A 88 -6.04 -13.86 6.48
CA LEU A 88 -6.59 -13.29 5.25
C LEU A 88 -5.81 -13.72 4.00
N LEU A 89 -6.54 -14.15 2.97
CA LEU A 89 -5.99 -14.34 1.63
C LEU A 89 -5.79 -13.00 0.92
N GLY A 90 -4.63 -12.87 0.28
CA GLY A 90 -4.33 -11.73 -0.58
C GLY A 90 -5.14 -11.72 -1.86
N GLN A 91 -4.84 -10.77 -2.74
CA GLN A 91 -5.54 -10.67 -4.03
C GLN A 91 -5.31 -11.87 -4.92
N GLU A 92 -6.30 -12.11 -5.78
CA GLU A 92 -6.20 -13.04 -6.89
C GLU A 92 -5.08 -12.59 -7.82
N ARG A 93 -4.24 -13.55 -8.17
CA ARG A 93 -3.17 -13.40 -9.14
C ARG A 93 -3.29 -14.53 -10.15
N HIS A 94 -3.10 -14.19 -11.42
CA HIS A 94 -2.94 -15.21 -12.46
C HIS A 94 -1.52 -15.78 -12.41
N GLY A 95 -1.41 -17.09 -12.52
CA GLY A 95 -0.13 -17.80 -12.66
C GLY A 95 -0.20 -18.83 -13.77
N ARG A 96 0.96 -19.43 -14.09
CA ARG A 96 1.12 -20.46 -15.12
C ARG A 96 0.15 -21.66 -14.95
N PHE A 97 -0.28 -21.94 -13.73
CA PHE A 97 -1.13 -23.08 -13.37
C PHE A 97 -2.58 -22.66 -13.00
N GLY A 98 -2.99 -21.44 -13.34
CA GLY A 98 -4.32 -20.90 -13.04
C GLY A 98 -4.31 -19.77 -12.01
N THR A 99 -5.50 -19.33 -11.61
CA THR A 99 -5.73 -18.31 -10.60
C THR A 99 -5.34 -18.82 -9.22
N TYR A 100 -4.58 -18.00 -8.48
CA TYR A 100 -4.22 -18.31 -7.10
C TYR A 100 -4.28 -17.06 -6.22
N ARG A 101 -4.57 -17.27 -4.94
CA ARG A 101 -4.49 -16.26 -3.88
C ARG A 101 -3.34 -16.63 -2.94
N LYS A 102 -2.54 -15.65 -2.52
CA LYS A 102 -1.43 -15.88 -1.58
C LYS A 102 -1.87 -15.50 -0.16
N CYS A 103 -1.72 -16.40 0.81
CA CYS A 103 -2.03 -16.09 2.20
C CYS A 103 -1.07 -15.02 2.74
N LEU A 104 -1.61 -14.00 3.40
CA LEU A 104 -0.80 -12.91 3.96
C LEU A 104 -0.04 -13.33 5.23
N GLY A 105 -0.55 -14.29 6.01
CA GLY A 105 0.17 -14.84 7.17
C GLY A 105 1.29 -15.80 6.76
N CYS A 106 0.92 -17.02 6.34
CA CYS A 106 1.89 -18.09 6.03
C CYS A 106 2.62 -17.93 4.68
N GLY A 107 2.10 -17.14 3.75
CA GLY A 107 2.72 -16.92 2.43
C GLY A 107 2.47 -18.05 1.41
N LYS A 108 1.73 -19.10 1.76
CA LYS A 108 1.39 -20.20 0.84
C LYS A 108 0.40 -19.73 -0.23
N LYS A 109 0.43 -20.39 -1.40
CA LYS A 109 -0.49 -20.13 -2.52
C LYS A 109 -1.66 -21.11 -2.41
N HIS A 110 -2.87 -20.58 -2.57
CA HIS A 110 -4.11 -21.33 -2.61
C HIS A 110 -4.73 -21.14 -3.99
N ALA A 111 -5.03 -22.23 -4.68
CA ALA A 111 -5.72 -22.16 -5.96
C ALA A 111 -7.13 -21.61 -5.75
N VAL A 112 -7.59 -20.74 -6.65
CA VAL A 112 -8.97 -20.26 -6.66
C VAL A 112 -9.72 -21.13 -7.66
N GLY A 113 -10.72 -21.89 -7.20
CA GLY A 113 -11.58 -22.69 -8.09
C GLY A 113 -11.43 -24.22 -8.01
N ARG A 114 -10.98 -24.79 -6.89
CA ARG A 114 -11.35 -26.17 -6.53
C ARG A 114 -11.94 -26.18 -5.13
N LEU A 115 -13.26 -26.23 -5.07
CA LEU A 115 -14.00 -26.76 -3.94
C LEU A 115 -13.75 -28.28 -3.90
#